data_AF-A0A970H0D0-F1
#
_entry.id   AF-A0A970H0D0-F1
#
_cell.length_a   1.000
_cell.length_b   1.000
_cell.length_c   1.000
_cell.angle_alpha   90.00
_cell.angle_beta   90.00
_cell.angle_gamma   90.00
#
_symmetry.space_group_name_H-M   'P 1'
#
loop_
_entity.id
_entity.type
_entity.pdbx_description
1 polymer ?
#
loop_
_entity_poly.entity_id
_entity_poly.type
_entity_poly.pdbx_seq_one_letter_code
_entity_poly.pdbx_strand_id
1 'polypeptide(L)' 'MRDISLHIMDLCENSIKAQASRIDILIKADVAKDELIICISDNGVGMDSA' A
#
# COMPACT_ATOMS: atom_id res chain seq x y z
N MET A 1 -16.34 -0.59 8.42
CA MET A 1 -15.13 0.07 9.00
C MET A 1 -14.03 -0.94 9.37
N ARG A 2 -14.16 -2.23 8.98
CA ARG A 2 -13.07 -3.24 9.07
C ARG A 2 -12.36 -3.46 7.72
N ASP A 3 -12.81 -2.83 6.65
CA ASP A 3 -12.48 -3.27 5.29
C ASP A 3 -11.17 -2.67 4.77
N ILE A 4 -10.91 -1.37 4.99
CA ILE A 4 -9.69 -0.71 4.48
C ILE A 4 -8.43 -1.21 5.19
N SER A 5 -8.50 -1.46 6.50
CA SER A 5 -7.35 -1.95 7.27
C SER A 5 -6.90 -3.35 6.81
N LEU A 6 -7.84 -4.22 6.42
CA LEU A 6 -7.52 -5.55 5.90
C LEU A 6 -6.80 -5.45 4.55
N HIS A 7 -7.32 -4.63 3.63
CA HIS A 7 -6.69 -4.43 2.33
C HIS A 7 -5.29 -3.80 2.44
N ILE A 8 -5.07 -2.87 3.37
CA ILE A 8 -3.72 -2.35 3.63
C ILE A 8 -2.81 -3.45 4.16
N MET A 9 -3.30 -4.28 5.08
CA MET A 9 -2.51 -5.37 5.65
C MET A 9 -2.09 -6.38 4.59
N ASP A 10 -2.98 -6.75 3.68
CA ASP A 10 -2.67 -7.67 2.57
C ASP A 10 -1.55 -7.11 1.68
N LEU A 11 -1.56 -5.80 1.39
CA LEU A 11 -0.52 -5.14 0.59
C LEU A 11 0.82 -5.05 1.33
N CYS A 12 0.79 -4.80 2.64
CA CYS A 12 1.98 -4.86 3.49
C CYS A 12 2.57 -6.28 3.55
N GLU A 13 1.73 -7.32 3.64
CA GLU A 13 2.20 -8.71 3.59
C GLU A 13 2.86 -9.05 2.26
N ASN A 14 2.33 -8.55 1.14
CA ASN A 14 2.97 -8.72 -0.16
C ASN A 14 4.36 -8.06 -0.20
N SER A 15 4.50 -6.87 0.39
CA SER A 15 5.78 -6.18 0.50
C SER A 15 6.78 -6.97 1.35
N ILE A 16 6.33 -7.57 2.47
CA ILE A 16 7.16 -8.45 3.32
C ILE A 16 7.62 -9.69 2.55
N LYS A 17 6.71 -10.33 1.80
CA LYS A 17 7.05 -11.48 0.92
C LYS A 17 8.07 -11.09 -0.14
N ALA A 18 8.01 -9.86 -0.64
CA ALA A 18 8.99 -9.29 -1.56
C ALA A 18 10.30 -8.86 -0.87
N GLN A 19 10.51 -9.23 0.41
CA GLN A 19 11.71 -8.95 1.18
C GLN A 19 11.99 -7.44 1.35
N ALA A 20 10.94 -6.61 1.30
CA ALA A 20 11.07 -5.18 1.58
C ALA A 20 11.57 -4.96 3.02
N SER A 21 12.57 -4.10 3.18
CA SER A 21 13.06 -3.63 4.49
C SER A 21 12.39 -2.33 4.94
N ARG A 22 11.69 -1.66 4.02
CA ARG A 22 10.95 -0.43 4.25
C ARG A 22 9.65 -0.44 3.46
N ILE A 23 8.56 -0.09 4.12
CA ILE A 23 7.24 0.10 3.54
C ILE A 23 6.76 1.49 3.98
N ASP A 24 6.46 2.36 3.01
CA ASP A 24 5.91 3.70 3.21
C ASP A 24 4.42 3.70 2.87
N ILE A 25 3.59 4.19 3.78
CA ILE A 25 2.13 4.31 3.59
C ILE A 25 1.76 5.79 3.65
N LEU A 26 1.18 6.31 2.57
CA LEU A 26 0.66 7.67 2.47
C LEU A 26 -0.86 7.62 2.40
N ILE A 27 -1.53 8.42 3.23
CA ILE A 27 -2.98 8.60 3.19
C ILE A 27 -3.26 10.08 2.91
N LYS A 28 -4.00 10.36 1.83
CA LYS A 28 -4.39 11.71 1.43
C LYS A 28 -5.90 11.75 1.19
N ALA A 29 -6.59 12.65 1.88
CA ALA A 29 -7.97 13.00 1.55
C ALA A 29 -7.98 14.25 0.65
N ASP A 30 -8.58 14.14 -0.53
CA ASP A 30 -8.88 15.26 -1.42
C ASP A 30 -10.37 15.58 -1.32
N VAL A 31 -10.73 16.48 -0.41
CA VAL A 31 -12.12 16.87 -0.13
C VAL A 31 -12.76 17.56 -1.33
N ALA A 32 -11.97 18.24 -2.17
CA ALA A 32 -12.49 18.91 -3.36
C ALA A 32 -12.96 17.90 -4.42
N LYS A 33 -12.38 16.70 -4.42
CA LYS A 33 -12.73 15.61 -5.34
C LYS A 33 -13.55 14.49 -4.69
N ASP A 34 -13.81 14.58 -3.40
CA ASP A 34 -14.42 13.52 -2.59
C ASP A 34 -13.64 12.18 -2.67
N GLU A 35 -12.31 12.26 -2.69
CA GLU A 35 -11.43 11.10 -2.85
C GLU A 35 -10.60 10.84 -1.59
N LEU A 36 -10.46 9.56 -1.22
CA LEU A 36 -9.46 9.09 -0.26
C LEU A 36 -8.42 8.25 -1.00
N ILE A 37 -7.20 8.76 -1.08
CA ILE A 37 -6.08 8.12 -1.76
C ILE A 37 -5.17 7.49 -0.71
N ILE A 38 -4.89 6.20 -0.89
CA ILE A 38 -3.95 5.44 -0.08
C ILE A 38 -2.87 4.92 -1.02
N CYS A 39 -1.62 5.33 -0.80
CA CYS A 39 -0.47 4.84 -1.56
C CYS A 39 0.42 4.01 -0.64
N ILE A 40 0.76 2.81 -1.08
CA ILE A 40 1.70 1.92 -0.41
C ILE A 40 2.89 1.76 -1.34
N SER A 41 4.08 2.05 -0.85
CA SER A 41 5.35 1.91 -1.58
C SER A 41 6.29 1.06 -0.74
N ASP A 42 6.95 0.11 -1.37
CA ASP A 42 7.95 -0.73 -0.73
C ASP A 42 9.26 -0.75 -1.53
N ASN A 43 10.32 -1.24 -0.90
CA ASN A 43 11.63 -1.41 -1.53
C ASN A 43 11.98 -2.90 -1.75
N GLY A 44 10.98 -3.75 -1.92
CA GLY A 44 11.14 -5.17 -2.18
C GLY A 44 11.68 -5.47 -3.58
N VAL A 45 11.80 -6.76 -3.89
CA VAL A 45 12.36 -7.27 -5.15
C VAL A 45 11.52 -6.95 -6.39
N GLY A 46 10.31 -6.40 -6.22
CA GLY A 46 9.40 -6.10 -7.31
C GLY A 46 8.79 -7.35 -7.93
N MET A 47 8.27 -7.21 -9.15
CA MET A 47 7.71 -8.29 -9.95
C MET A 47 8.36 -8.27 -11.34
N ASP A 48 8.59 -9.44 -11.93
CA ASP A 48 9.12 -9.53 -13.29
C ASP A 48 8.14 -8.91 -14.30
N SER A 49 8.69 -8.24 -15.31
CA SER A 49 7.90 -7.72 -16.42
C SER A 49 7.48 -8.87 -17.32
N ALA A 50 6.16 -8.99 -17.58
CA ALA A 50 5.59 -10.00 -18.47
C ALA A 50 5.91 -9.74 -19.95
#